data_AF-A0A3N5UYK6-F1
#
_entry.id   AF-A0A3N5UYK6-F1
#
_cell.length_a   1.000
_cell.length_b   1.000
_cell.length_c   1.000
_cell.angle_alpha   90.00
_cell.angle_beta   90.00
_cell.angle_gamma   90.00
#
_symmetry.space_group_name_H-M   'P 1'
#
loop_
_entity.id
_entity.type
_entity.pdbx_description
1 polymer ?
#
loop_
_entity_poly.entity_id
_entity_poly.type
_entity_poly.pdbx_seq_one_letter_code
_entity_poly.pdbx_strand_id
1 'polypeptide(L)'
;MIKYELIKIYMRAASLESGQISPNGGMVGIVEDDSDISMIFADALRGIDGISVFTFNNSLEALKHFTNNKEEYILVICDLMMPRLNGLDLVKKIKKLSPKTRTMIISGYEIEPGELQID
;
A
#
# COMPACT_ATOMS: atom_id res chain seq x y z
N MET A 1 -6.47 0.94 -29.13
CA MET A 1 -5.38 0.00 -28.82
C MET A 1 -4.77 0.50 -27.51
N ILE A 2 -5.32 0.04 -26.39
CA ILE A 2 -5.01 0.58 -25.06
C ILE A 2 -3.64 0.05 -24.67
N LYS A 3 -2.66 0.95 -24.50
CA LYS A 3 -1.29 0.61 -24.07
C LYS A 3 -1.34 0.19 -22.60
N TYR A 4 -1.33 -1.12 -22.35
CA TYR A 4 -1.20 -1.75 -21.04
C TYR A 4 0.20 -1.59 -20.40
N GLU A 5 0.94 -0.52 -20.72
CA GLU A 5 2.34 -0.35 -20.28
C GLU A 5 2.52 0.48 -18.99
N LEU A 6 1.45 1.00 -18.38
CA LEU A 6 1.53 1.86 -17.18
C LEU A 6 1.19 1.15 -15.87
N ILE A 7 1.56 -0.13 -15.77
CA ILE A 7 1.65 -0.86 -14.48
C ILE A 7 3.14 -1.17 -14.24
N LYS A 8 4.00 -0.14 -14.32
CA LYS A 8 5.24 -0.15 -13.53
C LYS A 8 4.82 0.16 -12.10
N ILE A 9 4.20 -0.83 -11.46
CA ILE A 9 4.05 -0.85 -10.00
C ILE A 9 5.46 -0.65 -9.47
N TYR A 10 5.71 0.49 -8.81
CA TYR A 10 6.94 0.73 -8.08
C TYR A 10 6.95 -0.20 -6.85
N MET A 11 7.10 -1.50 -7.08
CA MET A 11 7.30 -2.49 -6.04
C MET A 11 8.75 -2.41 -5.59
N ARG A 12 9.00 -1.77 -4.44
CA ARG A 12 10.26 -1.96 -3.73
C ARG A 12 10.12 -3.23 -2.89
N ALA A 13 10.48 -4.37 -3.48
CA ALA A 13 10.69 -5.59 -2.73
C ALA A 13 11.93 -5.41 -1.85
N ALA A 14 11.74 -5.37 -0.52
CA ALA A 14 12.85 -5.66 0.38
C ALA A 14 13.24 -7.14 0.15
N SER A 15 14.55 -7.41 0.11
CA SER A 15 15.15 -8.71 -0.17
C SER A 15 14.42 -9.87 0.51
N LEU A 16 14.18 -10.94 -0.25
CA LEU A 16 13.58 -12.17 0.23
C LEU A 16 14.55 -12.87 1.18
N GLU A 17 14.32 -12.73 2.48
CA GLU A 17 14.34 -13.93 3.32
C GLU A 17 12.92 -14.48 3.29
N SER A 18 12.78 -15.79 3.18
CA SER A 18 11.50 -16.50 3.23
C SER A 18 10.82 -16.26 4.58
N GLY A 19 10.18 -15.09 4.73
CA GLY A 19 9.35 -14.78 5.87
C GLY A 19 8.13 -15.66 5.79
N GLN A 20 8.02 -16.61 6.72
CA GLN A 20 6.81 -17.38 6.91
C GLN A 20 5.64 -16.40 7.01
N ILE A 21 4.64 -16.54 6.12
CA ILE A 21 3.34 -15.92 6.36
C ILE A 21 2.92 -16.45 7.72
N SER A 22 2.63 -15.55 8.65
CA SER A 22 2.26 -15.95 10.00
C SER A 22 1.11 -16.97 9.90
N PRO A 23 1.04 -17.99 10.78
CA PRO A 23 -0.05 -18.95 10.76
C PRO A 23 -1.45 -18.30 10.91
N ASN A 24 -1.51 -17.00 11.25
CA ASN A 24 -2.72 -16.19 11.39
C ASN A 24 -3.05 -15.35 10.13
N GLY A 25 -2.30 -15.50 9.04
CA GLY A 25 -2.42 -14.67 7.85
C GLY A 25 -1.69 -13.32 7.96
N GLY A 26 -1.90 -12.43 6.99
CA GLY A 26 -1.31 -11.09 6.95
C GLY A 26 -2.31 -10.00 6.56
N MET A 27 -2.11 -8.78 7.05
CA MET A 27 -2.97 -7.65 6.72
C MET A 27 -2.49 -6.94 5.44
N VAL A 28 -3.44 -6.60 4.58
CA VAL A 28 -3.24 -5.73 3.42
C VAL A 28 -4.03 -4.44 3.63
N GLY A 29 -3.35 -3.31 3.61
CA GLY A 29 -3.97 -1.98 3.69
C GLY A 29 -4.15 -1.38 2.30
N ILE A 30 -5.32 -0.80 2.03
CA ILE A 30 -5.61 0.02 0.85
C ILE A 30 -5.94 1.41 1.37
N VAL A 31 -5.18 2.42 0.94
CA VAL A 31 -5.37 3.81 1.35
C VAL A 31 -5.65 4.64 0.10
N GLU A 32 -6.89 5.08 -0.03
CA GLU A 32 -7.48 5.67 -1.23
C GLU A 32 -8.68 6.51 -0.79
N ASP A 33 -8.70 7.81 -1.10
CA ASP A 33 -9.73 8.73 -0.61
C ASP A 33 -11.06 8.60 -1.38
N ASP A 34 -11.06 7.97 -2.56
CA ASP A 34 -12.27 7.54 -3.26
C ASP A 34 -12.73 6.14 -2.79
N SER A 35 -13.89 6.08 -2.13
CA SER A 35 -14.42 4.82 -1.60
C SER A 35 -14.70 3.78 -2.67
N ASP A 36 -15.13 4.18 -3.86
CA ASP A 36 -15.48 3.27 -4.95
C ASP A 36 -14.21 2.61 -5.50
N ILE A 37 -13.15 3.40 -5.69
CA ILE A 37 -11.83 2.89 -6.10
C ILE A 37 -11.25 1.95 -5.02
N SER A 38 -11.32 2.35 -3.75
CA SER A 38 -10.82 1.53 -2.64
C SER A 38 -11.52 0.16 -2.58
N MET A 39 -12.82 0.11 -2.90
CA MET A 39 -13.61 -1.11 -2.91
C MET A 39 -13.23 -2.03 -4.07
N ILE A 40 -12.96 -1.47 -5.26
CA ILE A 40 -12.48 -2.25 -6.42
C ILE A 40 -11.20 -3.00 -6.07
N PHE A 41 -10.23 -2.33 -5.43
CA PHE A 41 -9.01 -2.98 -4.96
C PHE A 41 -9.29 -4.02 -3.88
N ALA A 42 -10.20 -3.74 -2.96
CA ALA A 42 -10.54 -4.68 -1.91
C ALA A 42 -11.17 -5.97 -2.48
N ASP A 43 -12.11 -5.83 -3.40
CA ASP A 43 -12.78 -6.97 -4.05
C ASP A 43 -11.80 -7.82 -4.85
N ALA A 44 -10.81 -7.21 -5.50
CA ALA A 44 -9.75 -7.94 -6.20
C ALA A 44 -8.89 -8.80 -5.26
N LEU A 45 -8.83 -8.48 -3.96
CA LEU A 45 -7.96 -9.15 -2.97
C LEU A 45 -8.72 -10.04 -1.98
N ARG A 46 -10.02 -9.84 -1.78
CA ARG A 46 -10.85 -10.56 -0.79
C ARG A 46 -10.91 -12.09 -0.97
N GLY A 47 -10.55 -12.60 -2.14
CA GLY A 47 -10.52 -14.04 -2.44
C GLY A 47 -9.17 -14.73 -2.18
N ILE A 48 -8.17 -14.02 -1.67
CA ILE A 48 -6.84 -14.59 -1.41
C ILE A 48 -6.83 -15.17 0.01
N ASP A 49 -6.54 -16.47 0.11
CA ASP A 49 -6.44 -17.14 1.40
C ASP A 49 -5.28 -16.58 2.24
N GLY A 50 -5.53 -16.45 3.55
CA GLY A 50 -4.51 -16.02 4.50
C GLY A 50 -4.20 -14.52 4.48
N ILE A 51 -5.05 -13.69 3.85
CA ILE A 51 -4.96 -12.23 4.02
C ILE A 51 -6.25 -11.62 4.56
N SER A 52 -6.09 -10.53 5.30
CA SER A 52 -7.20 -9.67 5.73
C SER A 52 -7.04 -8.29 5.10
N VAL A 53 -8.07 -7.83 4.40
CA VAL A 53 -8.03 -6.56 3.64
C VAL A 53 -8.70 -5.44 4.43
N PHE A 54 -7.98 -4.33 4.59
CA PHE A 54 -8.44 -3.12 5.28
C PHE A 54 -8.37 -1.93 4.34
N THR A 55 -9.48 -1.20 4.19
CA THR A 55 -9.57 0.02 3.38
C THR A 55 -9.62 1.27 4.27
N PHE A 56 -8.96 2.33 3.83
CA PHE A 56 -8.95 3.62 4.51
C PHE A 56 -9.11 4.74 3.48
N ASN A 57 -10.08 5.63 3.71
CA ASN A 57 -10.29 6.86 2.93
C ASN A 57 -9.63 8.09 3.59
N ASN A 58 -8.82 7.86 4.61
CA ASN A 58 -8.12 8.90 5.35
C ASN A 58 -6.74 8.38 5.76
N SER A 59 -5.69 9.06 5.27
CA SER A 59 -4.30 8.68 5.50
C SER A 59 -3.86 8.75 6.97
N LEU A 60 -4.49 9.59 7.81
CA LEU A 60 -4.20 9.65 9.24
C LEU A 60 -4.82 8.47 10.00
N GLU A 61 -6.02 8.05 9.61
CA GLU A 61 -6.66 6.86 10.18
C GLU A 61 -5.90 5.60 9.79
N ALA A 62 -5.47 5.51 8.52
CA ALA A 62 -4.59 4.45 8.04
C ALA A 62 -3.30 4.38 8.87
N LEU A 63 -2.62 5.52 9.08
CA LEU A 63 -1.39 5.56 9.87
C LEU A 63 -1.62 5.13 11.32
N LYS A 64 -2.73 5.56 11.94
CA LYS A 64 -3.08 5.18 13.31
C LYS A 64 -3.34 3.67 13.42
N HIS A 65 -4.13 3.11 12.51
CA HIS A 65 -4.42 1.68 12.49
C HIS A 65 -3.15 0.87 12.22
N PHE A 66 -2.33 1.31 11.26
CA PHE A 66 -1.04 0.70 10.97
C PHE A 66 -0.13 0.67 12.20
N THR A 67 0.00 1.80 12.90
CA THR A 67 0.89 1.91 14.06
C THR A 67 0.55 0.88 15.14
N ASN A 68 -0.74 0.61 15.34
CA ASN A 68 -1.21 -0.36 16.33
C ASN A 68 -1.03 -1.82 15.89
N ASN A 69 -0.96 -2.09 14.57
CA ASN A 69 -0.95 -3.44 14.00
C ASN A 69 0.27 -3.70 13.09
N LYS A 70 1.36 -2.92 13.26
CA LYS A 70 2.50 -2.84 12.32
C LYS A 70 3.18 -4.18 12.02
N GLU A 71 3.10 -5.15 12.93
CA GLU A 71 3.72 -6.46 12.79
C GLU A 71 2.93 -7.39 11.86
N GLU A 72 1.64 -7.12 11.67
CA GLU A 72 0.70 -7.94 10.89
C GLU A 72 0.57 -7.47 9.44
N TYR A 73 0.90 -6.20 9.15
CA TYR A 73 0.84 -5.65 7.80
C TYR A 73 1.96 -6.16 6.91
N ILE A 74 1.57 -6.94 5.89
CA ILE A 74 2.48 -7.47 4.87
C ILE A 74 2.56 -6.56 3.63
N LEU A 75 1.50 -5.82 3.34
CA LEU A 75 1.42 -4.90 2.19
C LEU A 75 0.55 -3.69 2.53
N VAL A 76 0.97 -2.51 2.08
CA VAL A 76 0.13 -1.31 2.01
C VAL A 76 0.14 -0.79 0.58
N ILE A 77 -1.05 -0.66 0.01
CA ILE A 77 -1.34 -0.04 -1.28
C ILE A 77 -1.89 1.35 -0.99
N CYS A 78 -1.32 2.37 -1.59
CA CYS A 78 -1.61 3.75 -1.24
C CYS A 78 -1.70 4.60 -2.51
N ASP A 79 -2.76 5.37 -2.67
CA ASP A 79 -2.77 6.43 -3.68
C ASP A 79 -1.72 7.50 -3.34
N LEU A 80 -1.10 8.06 -4.37
CA LEU A 80 -0.06 9.07 -4.24
C LEU A 80 -0.63 10.39 -3.74
N MET A 81 -1.80 10.78 -4.24
CA MET A 81 -2.33 12.14 -4.18
C MET A 81 -3.58 12.23 -3.30
N MET A 82 -3.38 12.11 -1.99
CA MET A 82 -4.46 12.28 -1.01
C MET A 82 -4.39 13.62 -0.27
N PRO A 83 -5.55 14.16 0.18
CA PRO A 83 -5.60 15.27 1.11
C PRO A 83 -4.87 14.97 2.44
N ARG A 84 -4.40 16.02 3.12
CA ARG A 84 -3.73 15.98 4.45
C ARG A 84 -2.33 15.39 4.39
N LEU A 85 -2.21 14.07 4.47
CA LEU A 85 -0.93 13.35 4.39
C LEU A 85 -0.92 12.63 3.05
N ASN A 86 -0.04 13.08 2.14
CA ASN A 86 0.10 12.46 0.83
C ASN A 86 0.61 11.01 0.96
N GLY A 87 0.42 10.21 -0.09
CA GLY A 87 0.74 8.79 -0.05
C GLY A 87 2.21 8.50 0.16
N LEU A 88 3.08 9.32 -0.41
CA LEU A 88 4.52 9.16 -0.27
C LEU A 88 4.98 9.34 1.18
N ASP A 89 4.51 10.39 1.85
CA ASP A 89 4.83 10.67 3.25
C ASP A 89 4.26 9.59 4.18
N LEU A 90 3.07 9.06 3.87
CA LEU A 90 2.49 7.92 4.58
C LEU A 90 3.37 6.68 4.44
N VAL A 91 3.78 6.34 3.21
CA VAL A 91 4.68 5.21 2.93
C VAL A 91 6.02 5.37 3.64
N LYS A 92 6.63 6.57 3.61
CA LYS A 92 7.87 6.86 4.34
C LYS A 92 7.71 6.62 5.85
N LYS A 93 6.58 7.03 6.45
CA LYS A 93 6.29 6.78 7.88
C LYS A 93 6.09 5.28 8.17
N ILE A 94 5.33 4.58 7.34
CA ILE A 94 5.11 3.13 7.45
C ILE A 94 6.44 2.37 7.40
N LYS A 95 7.30 2.69 6.43
CA LYS A 95 8.63 2.06 6.29
C LYS A 95 9.56 2.33 7.47
N LYS A 96 9.49 3.51 8.08
CA LYS A 96 10.22 3.81 9.32
C LYS A 96 9.72 2.97 10.50
N LEU A 97 8.42 2.71 10.58
CA LEU A 97 7.81 1.93 11.67
C LEU A 97 7.97 0.41 11.48
N SER A 98 7.90 -0.07 10.23
CA SER A 98 8.04 -1.47 9.85
C SER A 98 8.73 -1.57 8.48
N PRO A 99 10.08 -1.67 8.46
CA PRO A 99 10.85 -1.77 7.20
C PRO A 99 10.45 -2.97 6.33
N LYS A 100 9.95 -4.04 6.98
CA LYS A 100 9.51 -5.30 6.37
C LYS A 100 8.18 -5.20 5.63
N THR A 101 7.29 -4.28 6.00
CA THR A 101 6.00 -4.11 5.32
C THR A 101 6.25 -3.67 3.89
N ARG A 102 5.69 -4.39 2.90
CA ARG A 102 5.78 -3.99 1.49
C ARG A 102 4.86 -2.79 1.24
N THR A 103 5.25 -1.91 0.34
CA THR A 103 4.47 -0.71 0.01
C THR A 103 4.34 -0.59 -1.50
N MET A 104 3.16 -0.21 -1.96
CA MET A 104 2.82 0.06 -3.36
C MET A 104 2.18 1.45 -3.43
N ILE A 105 2.71 2.30 -4.30
CA ILE A 105 2.07 3.58 -4.62
C ILE A 105 1.33 3.45 -5.94
N ILE A 106 0.10 3.94 -5.96
CA ILE A 106 -0.75 4.07 -7.14
C ILE A 106 -0.87 5.55 -7.48
N SER A 107 -0.92 5.88 -8.77
CA SER A 107 -1.12 7.27 -9.23
C SER A 107 -1.94 7.23 -10.51
N GLY A 108 -2.96 8.09 -10.59
CA GLY A 108 -3.69 8.38 -11.83
C GLY A 108 -2.95 9.32 -12.78
N TYR A 109 -1.82 9.90 -12.33
CA TYR A 109 -0.99 10.82 -13.10
C TYR A 109 0.29 10.14 -13.57
N GLU A 110 0.76 10.55 -14.74
CA GLU A 110 2.07 10.19 -15.26
C GLU A 110 3.14 10.80 -14.35
N ILE A 111 4.04 9.94 -13.85
CA ILE A 111 5.17 10.34 -13.01
C ILE A 111 6.40 10.29 -13.90
N GLU A 112 7.13 11.40 -14.00
CA GLU A 112 8.36 11.42 -14.79
C GLU A 112 9.49 10.66 -14.05
N PRO A 113 10.36 9.93 -14.79
CA PRO A 113 11.49 9.25 -14.19
C PRO A 113 12.39 10.21 -13.37
N GLY A 114 12.43 10.01 -12.05
CA GLY A 114 13.26 10.80 -11.13
C GLY A 114 12.49 11.81 -10.26
N GLU A 115 11.20 12.02 -10.50
CA GLU A 115 10.37 12.91 -9.65
C GLU A 115 10.06 12.32 -8.27
N LEU A 116 9.99 10.99 -8.16
CA LEU A 116 9.79 10.29 -6.89
C LEU A 116 11.12 9.89 -6.26
N GLN A 117 11.56 10.67 -5.27
CA GLN A 117 12.67 10.30 -4.39
C GLN A 117 12.11 9.64 -3.12
N ILE A 118 12.21 8.31 -3.09
CA ILE A 118 11.91 7.49 -1.91
C ILE A 118 13.24 7.10 -1.28
N ASP A 119 13.73 7.96 -0.38
CA ASP A 119 14.90 7.74 0.49
C ASP A 119 14.90 6.31 1.09
#